data_AF-A0A970LI79-F1
#
_entry.id   AF-A0A970LI79-F1
#
_cell.length_a   1.000
_cell.length_b   1.000
_cell.length_c   1.000
_cell.angle_alpha   90.00
_cell.angle_beta   90.00
_cell.angle_gamma   90.00
#
_symmetry.space_group_name_H-M   'P 1'
#
loop_
_entity.id
_entity.type
_entity.pdbx_description
1 polymer ?
#
loop_
_entity_poly.entity_id
_entity_poly.type
_entity_poly.pdbx_seq_one_letter_code
_entity_poly.pdbx_strand_id
1 'polypeptide(L)'
;AMLCSSFDWNGIREPFVFATENDNLNAMSMLMGHLLSRRAAVFADVRTYWSPEAIRRVTGWKPKGAAEGGMIHMINSGAASLDGCGMSQGARGEGTMKPWWEMTTLDVDACLRATEWCPADLGYFRGGGFSSRYVTTAEMPMTMIRLNIVEGVGPVLQIAEGQSASVPAKVNDILHRRTNYTWPTTWFVPRTSGSKAFHDVYSVMSAWGANHCALAYGHIGDKLLTLCSMLRIPVAMHNVPADRVFRPHAWTAFGTTEPEGADYRACAAYGPLYG
;
A
#
# COMPACT_ATOMS: atom_id res chain seq x y z
N ALA A 1 7.71 -13.29 -1.48
CA ALA A 1 8.54 -12.60 -0.47
C ALA A 1 9.88 -12.19 -1.07
N MET A 2 10.81 -13.13 -1.28
CA MET A 2 12.19 -12.83 -1.68
C MET A 2 12.37 -12.05 -3.00
N LEU A 3 11.62 -12.37 -4.06
CA LEU A 3 11.72 -11.63 -5.33
C LEU A 3 11.44 -10.13 -5.14
N CYS A 4 10.40 -9.81 -4.36
CA CYS A 4 9.99 -8.43 -4.07
C CYS A 4 10.84 -7.75 -2.99
N SER A 5 11.76 -8.46 -2.33
CA SER A 5 12.72 -7.88 -1.39
C SER A 5 13.92 -7.31 -2.13
N SER A 6 14.56 -6.29 -1.55
CA SER A 6 15.75 -5.64 -2.12
C SER A 6 17.06 -6.42 -1.88
N PHE A 7 16.99 -7.70 -1.53
CA PHE A 7 18.12 -8.55 -1.23
C PHE A 7 17.73 -10.02 -1.30
N ASP A 8 18.72 -10.89 -1.55
CA ASP A 8 18.65 -12.33 -1.37
C ASP A 8 20.06 -12.92 -1.12
N TRP A 9 20.23 -14.22 -1.33
CA TRP A 9 21.51 -14.92 -1.13
C TRP A 9 22.64 -14.40 -2.06
N ASN A 10 22.33 -13.70 -3.15
CA ASN A 10 23.32 -13.06 -4.01
C ASN A 10 23.69 -11.64 -3.54
N GLY A 11 23.13 -11.17 -2.43
CA GLY A 11 23.35 -9.84 -1.88
C GLY A 11 22.20 -8.87 -2.15
N ILE A 12 22.49 -7.59 -1.93
CA ILE A 12 21.55 -6.49 -2.13
C ILE A 12 21.35 -6.25 -3.63
N ARG A 13 20.10 -6.08 -4.05
CA ARG A 13 19.73 -5.89 -5.46
C ARG A 13 18.42 -5.11 -5.62
N GLU A 14 18.13 -4.69 -6.84
CA GLU A 14 16.82 -4.16 -7.17
C GLU A 14 15.71 -5.20 -6.87
N PRO A 15 14.62 -4.81 -6.21
CA PRO A 15 13.48 -5.70 -5.99
C PRO A 15 12.72 -5.93 -7.31
N PHE A 16 12.35 -7.17 -7.57
CA PHE A 16 11.48 -7.50 -8.68
C PHE A 16 10.02 -7.17 -8.34
N VAL A 17 9.25 -6.74 -9.34
CA VAL A 17 7.80 -6.63 -9.21
C VAL A 17 7.17 -7.98 -9.54
N PHE A 18 6.58 -8.63 -8.54
CA PHE A 18 5.97 -9.94 -8.69
C PHE A 18 4.67 -10.01 -7.88
N ALA A 19 3.56 -10.31 -8.54
CA ALA A 19 2.24 -10.30 -7.94
C ALA A 19 1.80 -11.68 -7.46
N THR A 20 1.33 -11.74 -6.21
CA THR A 20 0.58 -12.89 -5.69
C THR A 20 -0.69 -13.11 -6.52
N GLU A 21 -1.13 -14.37 -6.64
CA GLU A 21 -2.38 -14.77 -7.31
C GLU A 21 -2.49 -14.36 -8.78
N ASN A 22 -1.37 -14.06 -9.43
CA ASN A 22 -1.34 -13.56 -10.81
C ASN A 22 -2.21 -12.31 -11.02
N ASP A 23 -2.39 -11.50 -9.96
CA ASP A 23 -3.13 -10.25 -10.05
C ASP A 23 -2.29 -9.21 -10.80
N ASN A 24 -2.46 -9.18 -12.12
CA ASN A 24 -1.75 -8.27 -13.01
C ASN A 24 -2.03 -6.79 -12.70
N LEU A 25 -3.22 -6.44 -12.19
CA LEU A 25 -3.56 -5.05 -11.87
C LEU A 25 -2.87 -4.60 -10.59
N ASN A 26 -2.72 -5.50 -9.61
CA ASN A 26 -1.85 -5.21 -8.47
C ASN A 26 -0.37 -5.20 -8.88
N ALA A 27 0.06 -6.04 -9.82
CA ALA A 27 1.41 -5.98 -10.38
C ALA A 27 1.70 -4.61 -11.00
N MET A 28 0.77 -4.07 -11.78
CA MET A 28 0.88 -2.72 -12.36
C MET A 28 0.90 -1.64 -11.27
N SER A 29 0.10 -1.79 -10.22
CA SER A 29 0.10 -0.87 -9.07
C SER A 29 1.44 -0.89 -8.33
N MET A 30 2.00 -2.08 -8.11
CA MET A 30 3.34 -2.27 -7.55
C MET A 30 4.42 -1.70 -8.46
N LEU A 31 4.31 -1.88 -9.78
CA LEU A 31 5.25 -1.35 -10.75
C LEU A 31 5.28 0.17 -10.75
N MET A 32 4.11 0.83 -10.74
CA MET A 32 4.03 2.29 -10.63
C MET A 32 4.67 2.77 -9.32
N GLY A 33 4.35 2.14 -8.19
CA GLY A 33 4.95 2.45 -6.90
C GLY A 33 6.47 2.28 -6.88
N HIS A 34 6.97 1.16 -7.43
CA HIS A 34 8.39 0.86 -7.54
C HIS A 34 9.13 1.86 -8.43
N LEU A 35 8.63 2.16 -9.62
CA LEU A 35 9.28 3.07 -10.55
C LEU A 35 9.35 4.52 -10.03
N LEU A 36 8.35 4.96 -9.28
CA LEU A 36 8.28 6.33 -8.75
C LEU A 36 9.00 6.52 -7.40
N SER A 37 9.13 5.46 -6.61
CA SER A 37 9.81 5.49 -5.30
C SER A 37 11.22 4.90 -5.32
N ARG A 38 11.55 4.09 -6.33
CA ARG A 38 12.79 3.28 -6.44
C ARG A 38 13.02 2.33 -5.27
N ARG A 39 11.93 1.89 -4.63
CA ARG A 39 11.92 1.02 -3.45
C ARG A 39 11.12 -0.25 -3.76
N ALA A 40 11.23 -1.24 -2.87
CA ALA A 40 10.32 -2.38 -2.91
C ALA A 40 8.86 -1.92 -2.75
N ALA A 41 7.93 -2.61 -3.40
CA ALA A 41 6.50 -2.45 -3.18
C ALA A 41 5.97 -3.64 -2.39
N VAL A 42 5.05 -3.38 -1.45
CA VAL A 42 4.41 -4.43 -0.65
C VAL A 42 3.06 -4.77 -1.26
N PHE A 43 2.86 -6.03 -1.63
CA PHE A 43 1.55 -6.57 -2.00
C PHE A 43 0.76 -6.85 -0.71
N ALA A 44 -0.51 -6.46 -0.63
CA ALA A 44 -1.36 -6.76 0.52
C ALA A 44 -2.83 -6.99 0.14
N ASP A 45 -3.49 -7.88 0.89
CA ASP A 45 -4.96 -7.87 1.00
C ASP A 45 -5.42 -6.72 1.90
N VAL A 46 -6.49 -6.04 1.47
CA VAL A 46 -7.24 -5.04 2.23
C VAL A 46 -8.26 -5.78 3.09
N ARG A 47 -7.78 -6.38 4.18
CA ARG A 47 -8.48 -7.50 4.81
C ARG A 47 -9.58 -7.08 5.77
N THR A 48 -9.35 -6.09 6.62
CA THR A 48 -10.30 -5.75 7.69
C THR A 48 -10.19 -4.30 8.10
N TYR A 49 -11.33 -3.61 8.15
CA TYR A 49 -11.44 -2.32 8.83
C TYR A 49 -11.65 -2.56 10.32
N TRP A 50 -10.82 -1.93 11.14
CA TRP A 50 -10.92 -1.90 12.59
C TRP A 50 -11.32 -0.51 13.05
N SER A 51 -12.60 -0.34 13.38
CA SER A 51 -13.08 0.90 14.01
C SER A 51 -12.48 1.06 15.43
N PRO A 52 -12.36 2.29 15.94
CA PRO A 52 -11.90 2.53 17.31
C PRO A 52 -12.72 1.79 18.36
N GLU A 53 -14.04 1.71 18.17
CA GLU A 53 -14.97 1.00 19.04
C GLU A 53 -14.73 -0.51 18.99
N ALA A 54 -14.52 -1.06 17.78
CA ALA A 54 -14.24 -2.48 17.61
C ALA A 54 -12.91 -2.87 18.27
N ILE A 55 -11.86 -2.05 18.11
CA ILE A 55 -10.56 -2.26 18.76
C ILE A 55 -10.72 -2.22 20.29
N ARG A 56 -11.39 -1.19 20.82
CA ARG A 56 -11.62 -1.06 22.27
C ARG A 56 -12.43 -2.21 22.83
N ARG A 57 -13.47 -2.65 22.12
CA ARG A 57 -14.33 -3.77 22.53
C ARG A 57 -13.56 -5.08 22.68
N VAL A 58 -12.64 -5.39 21.76
CA VAL A 58 -11.96 -6.70 21.74
C VAL A 58 -10.61 -6.72 22.44
N THR A 59 -10.00 -5.55 22.65
CA THR A 59 -8.66 -5.45 23.28
C THR A 59 -8.63 -4.67 24.58
N GLY A 60 -9.69 -3.91 24.89
CA GLY A 60 -9.71 -2.94 25.99
C GLY A 60 -8.89 -1.67 25.73
N TRP A 61 -8.12 -1.60 24.64
CA TRP A 61 -7.28 -0.46 24.30
C TRP A 61 -8.05 0.57 23.48
N LYS A 62 -7.98 1.84 23.89
CA LYS A 62 -8.46 2.97 23.07
C LYS A 62 -7.32 3.39 22.12
N PRO A 63 -7.51 3.32 20.79
CA PRO A 63 -6.52 3.82 19.85
C PRO A 63 -6.16 5.28 20.07
N LYS A 64 -4.91 5.63 19.77
CA LYS A 64 -4.34 6.98 19.91
C LYS A 64 -3.47 7.31 18.71
N GLY A 65 -3.12 8.58 18.55
CA GLY A 65 -2.24 9.04 17.47
C GLY A 65 -2.87 8.76 16.12
N ALA A 66 -2.08 8.23 15.18
CA ALA A 66 -2.54 7.87 13.84
C ALA A 66 -3.82 7.01 13.85
N ALA A 67 -3.88 6.01 14.72
CA ALA A 67 -4.97 5.03 14.73
C ALA A 67 -6.25 5.52 15.45
N GLU A 68 -6.31 6.77 15.93
CA GLU A 68 -7.48 7.28 16.67
C GLU A 68 -8.79 7.17 15.89
N GLY A 69 -8.74 7.38 14.56
CA GLY A 69 -9.89 7.25 13.66
C GLY A 69 -10.15 5.83 13.13
N GLY A 70 -9.40 4.84 13.62
CA GLY A 70 -9.42 3.46 13.14
C GLY A 70 -8.24 3.13 12.22
N MET A 71 -8.16 1.88 11.79
CA MET A 71 -7.09 1.39 10.94
C MET A 71 -7.57 0.25 10.03
N ILE A 72 -6.82 -0.01 8.96
CA ILE A 72 -7.07 -1.10 8.01
C ILE A 72 -5.96 -2.14 8.18
N HIS A 73 -6.35 -3.41 8.31
CA HIS A 73 -5.44 -4.54 8.35
C HIS A 73 -5.00 -4.89 6.93
N MET A 74 -3.74 -4.62 6.61
CA MET A 74 -3.11 -5.01 5.35
C MET A 74 -2.31 -6.29 5.57
N ILE A 75 -2.71 -7.39 4.93
CA ILE A 75 -2.16 -8.73 5.21
C ILE A 75 -2.30 -9.66 4.03
N ASN A 76 -1.28 -9.73 3.17
CA ASN A 76 -1.30 -10.66 2.03
C ASN A 76 -1.39 -12.12 2.50
N SER A 77 -1.85 -13.00 1.61
CA SER A 77 -2.00 -14.46 1.78
C SER A 77 -0.68 -15.24 1.91
N GLY A 78 0.28 -14.71 2.67
CA GLY A 78 1.50 -15.40 3.12
C GLY A 78 2.81 -14.79 2.65
N ALA A 79 2.81 -13.84 1.71
CA ALA A 79 4.04 -13.30 1.14
C ALA A 79 4.06 -11.77 1.14
N ALA A 80 5.14 -11.15 1.60
CA ALA A 80 5.39 -9.74 1.38
C ALA A 80 6.89 -9.49 1.18
N SER A 81 7.23 -8.35 0.56
CA SER A 81 8.63 -7.89 0.55
C SER A 81 9.12 -7.75 1.99
N LEU A 82 10.34 -8.22 2.29
CA LEU A 82 10.89 -8.14 3.64
C LEU A 82 11.22 -6.70 4.03
N ASP A 83 11.50 -5.83 3.06
CA ASP A 83 11.63 -4.39 3.25
C ASP A 83 10.41 -3.80 3.99
N GLY A 84 9.21 -4.35 3.74
CA GLY A 84 7.96 -3.91 4.35
C GLY A 84 7.87 -4.08 5.86
N CYS A 85 8.79 -4.83 6.49
CA CYS A 85 8.88 -4.86 7.95
C CYS A 85 9.29 -3.50 8.55
N GLY A 86 9.90 -2.62 7.74
CA GLY A 86 10.28 -1.26 8.14
C GLY A 86 11.49 -1.19 9.06
N MET A 87 12.36 -2.21 9.04
CA MET A 87 13.52 -2.30 9.94
C MET A 87 14.81 -1.69 9.37
N SER A 88 14.81 -1.23 8.13
CA SER A 88 15.91 -0.43 7.60
C SER A 88 15.96 0.93 8.31
N GLN A 89 17.15 1.49 8.53
CA GLN A 89 17.31 2.73 9.31
C GLN A 89 17.48 3.97 8.43
N GLY A 90 16.56 4.92 8.55
CA GLY A 90 16.65 6.22 7.91
C GLY A 90 17.77 7.10 8.48
N ALA A 91 17.95 8.29 7.91
CA ALA A 91 19.02 9.21 8.29
C ALA A 91 18.94 9.69 9.76
N ARG A 92 17.77 9.61 10.40
CA ARG A 92 17.55 9.99 11.81
C ARG A 92 17.34 8.76 12.70
N GLY A 93 17.62 7.56 12.19
CA GLY A 93 17.42 6.29 12.90
C GLY A 93 15.98 5.78 12.93
N GLU A 94 15.06 6.43 12.19
CA GLU A 94 13.68 5.95 12.06
C GLU A 94 13.60 4.68 11.20
N GLY A 95 12.63 3.80 11.46
CA GLY A 95 12.36 2.66 10.59
C GLY A 95 11.80 3.12 9.23
N THR A 96 12.33 2.60 8.14
CA THR A 96 12.00 3.01 6.76
C THR A 96 12.11 1.84 5.78
N MET A 97 11.65 2.07 4.54
CA MET A 97 12.07 1.31 3.36
C MET A 97 13.04 2.17 2.52
N LYS A 98 14.16 1.59 2.06
CA LYS A 98 15.20 2.31 1.32
C LYS A 98 15.25 1.91 -0.15
N PRO A 99 15.76 2.77 -1.05
CA PRO A 99 16.25 2.30 -2.33
C PRO A 99 17.34 1.26 -2.11
N TRP A 100 17.41 0.26 -2.98
CA TRP A 100 18.30 -0.88 -2.76
C TRP A 100 19.78 -0.49 -2.71
N TRP A 101 20.21 0.52 -3.45
CA TRP A 101 21.60 1.03 -3.41
C TRP A 101 21.96 1.78 -2.12
N GLU A 102 20.98 2.10 -1.26
CA GLU A 102 21.18 2.70 0.07
C GLU A 102 21.04 1.67 1.21
N MET A 103 20.68 0.42 0.88
CA MET A 103 20.62 -0.66 1.85
C MET A 103 22.03 -1.06 2.29
N THR A 104 22.15 -1.42 3.57
CA THR A 104 23.37 -1.96 4.16
C THR A 104 23.14 -3.40 4.61
N THR A 105 24.21 -4.16 4.87
CA THR A 105 24.10 -5.49 5.48
C THR A 105 23.36 -5.46 6.81
N LEU A 106 23.51 -4.38 7.59
CA LEU A 106 22.78 -4.20 8.85
C LEU A 106 21.26 -4.08 8.62
N ASP A 107 20.83 -3.37 7.57
CA ASP A 107 19.42 -3.27 7.20
C ASP A 107 18.88 -4.64 6.77
N VAL A 108 19.63 -5.38 5.94
CA VAL A 108 19.28 -6.74 5.48
C VAL A 108 19.08 -7.68 6.67
N ASP A 109 20.05 -7.71 7.58
CA ASP A 109 20.01 -8.54 8.77
C ASP A 109 18.84 -8.18 9.70
N ALA A 110 18.53 -6.88 9.82
CA ALA A 110 17.40 -6.42 10.61
C ALA A 110 16.06 -6.87 10.01
N CYS A 111 15.91 -6.77 8.68
CA CYS A 111 14.72 -7.27 7.97
C CYS A 111 14.56 -8.79 8.10
N LEU A 112 15.66 -9.55 7.99
CA LEU A 112 15.65 -11.00 8.18
C LEU A 112 15.28 -11.39 9.62
N ARG A 113 15.88 -10.73 10.64
CA ARG A 113 15.56 -11.00 12.06
C ARG A 113 14.12 -10.67 12.43
N ALA A 114 13.52 -9.67 11.78
CA ALA A 114 12.11 -9.33 11.99
C ALA A 114 11.13 -10.27 11.29
N THR A 115 11.63 -11.19 10.45
CA THR A 115 10.81 -12.12 9.67
C THR A 115 10.91 -13.54 10.21
N GLU A 116 9.77 -14.15 10.48
CA GLU A 116 9.64 -15.57 10.76
C GLU A 116 9.06 -16.32 9.56
N TRP A 117 9.65 -17.45 9.20
CA TRP A 117 9.14 -18.31 8.14
C TRP A 117 8.20 -19.37 8.72
N CYS A 118 6.89 -19.14 8.60
CA CYS A 118 5.87 -20.01 9.20
C CYS A 118 5.38 -21.07 8.19
N PRO A 119 5.28 -22.36 8.57
CA PRO A 119 4.66 -23.38 7.71
C PRO A 119 3.28 -22.93 7.22
N ALA A 120 3.01 -23.13 5.93
CA ALA A 120 1.73 -22.79 5.33
C ALA A 120 0.60 -23.63 5.95
N ASP A 121 -0.57 -23.03 6.08
CA ASP A 121 -1.77 -23.74 6.53
C ASP A 121 -2.18 -24.77 5.48
N LEU A 122 -2.09 -26.06 5.81
CA LEU A 122 -2.41 -27.18 4.92
C LEU A 122 -3.90 -27.26 4.55
N GLY A 123 -4.78 -26.58 5.30
CA GLY A 123 -6.19 -26.42 4.93
C GLY A 123 -6.38 -25.61 3.65
N TYR A 124 -5.48 -24.63 3.41
CA TYR A 124 -5.46 -23.82 2.19
C TYR A 124 -4.42 -24.31 1.17
N PHE A 125 -3.20 -24.58 1.63
CA PHE A 125 -2.04 -24.90 0.80
C PHE A 125 -1.61 -26.36 1.02
N ARG A 126 -2.32 -27.30 0.38
CA ARG A 126 -2.08 -28.75 0.54
C ARG A 126 -0.64 -29.19 0.20
N GLY A 127 0.03 -28.45 -0.69
CA GLY A 127 1.43 -28.69 -1.06
C GLY A 127 2.46 -28.16 -0.06
N GLY A 128 2.02 -27.53 1.05
CA GLY A 128 2.90 -26.89 2.01
C GLY A 128 3.46 -25.55 1.51
N GLY A 129 4.60 -25.17 2.06
CA GLY A 129 5.27 -23.88 1.82
C GLY A 129 5.58 -23.14 3.12
N PHE A 130 6.20 -21.97 3.01
CA PHE A 130 6.50 -21.09 4.13
C PHE A 130 6.04 -19.66 3.84
N SER A 131 5.25 -19.13 4.76
CA SER A 131 4.82 -17.73 4.77
C SER A 131 5.84 -16.85 5.47
N SER A 132 6.02 -15.62 4.99
CA SER A 132 6.97 -14.64 5.52
C SER A 132 6.26 -13.74 6.53
N ARG A 133 6.21 -14.14 7.80
CA ARG A 133 5.56 -13.38 8.86
C ARG A 133 6.45 -12.26 9.38
N TYR A 134 5.94 -11.05 9.39
CA TYR A 134 6.46 -9.94 10.20
C TYR A 134 5.31 -9.01 10.61
N VAL A 135 5.60 -8.04 11.47
CA VAL A 135 4.71 -6.91 11.76
C VAL A 135 5.44 -5.63 11.43
N THR A 136 4.88 -4.79 10.56
CA THR A 136 5.39 -3.44 10.30
C THR A 136 5.14 -2.58 11.54
N THR A 137 6.19 -2.34 12.33
CA THR A 137 6.09 -1.58 13.59
C THR A 137 6.53 -0.13 13.48
N ALA A 138 7.30 0.20 12.43
CA ALA A 138 7.69 1.56 12.09
C ALA A 138 6.48 2.37 11.62
N GLU A 139 6.40 3.64 12.02
CA GLU A 139 5.42 4.59 11.50
C GLU A 139 5.98 5.23 10.22
N MET A 140 5.73 4.57 9.09
CA MET A 140 6.25 4.97 7.79
C MET A 140 5.16 5.71 7.01
N PRO A 141 5.48 6.82 6.32
CA PRO A 141 4.58 7.35 5.30
C PRO A 141 4.42 6.30 4.20
N MET A 142 3.18 6.01 3.80
CA MET A 142 2.88 5.02 2.76
C MET A 142 1.81 5.56 1.81
N THR A 143 1.86 5.12 0.56
CA THR A 143 0.81 5.34 -0.43
C THR A 143 0.23 3.99 -0.84
N MET A 144 -1.06 3.81 -0.60
CA MET A 144 -1.85 2.66 -1.05
C MET A 144 -2.34 2.91 -2.47
N ILE A 145 -2.13 1.95 -3.37
CA ILE A 145 -2.35 2.10 -4.81
C ILE A 145 -3.15 0.91 -5.31
N ARG A 146 -4.17 1.16 -6.13
CA ARG A 146 -4.85 0.13 -6.90
C ARG A 146 -5.26 0.63 -8.27
N LEU A 147 -4.82 -0.08 -9.30
CA LEU A 147 -5.37 -0.02 -10.65
C LEU A 147 -6.56 -1.00 -10.73
N ASN A 148 -7.67 -0.55 -11.30
CA ASN A 148 -8.80 -1.40 -11.65
C ASN A 148 -9.15 -1.20 -13.13
N ILE A 149 -9.87 -2.14 -13.73
CA ILE A 149 -10.49 -1.95 -15.04
C ILE A 149 -11.99 -1.93 -14.83
N VAL A 150 -12.65 -0.87 -15.33
CA VAL A 150 -14.10 -0.71 -15.26
C VAL A 150 -14.66 -0.77 -16.69
N GLU A 151 -15.64 -1.63 -16.91
CA GLU A 151 -16.29 -1.77 -18.22
C GLU A 151 -16.89 -0.43 -18.67
N GLY A 152 -16.65 -0.08 -19.94
CA GLY A 152 -17.08 1.21 -20.52
C GLY A 152 -16.22 2.42 -20.15
N VAL A 153 -15.27 2.28 -19.22
CA VAL A 153 -14.34 3.35 -18.81
C VAL A 153 -12.89 2.99 -19.16
N GLY A 154 -12.49 1.74 -18.93
CA GLY A 154 -11.11 1.28 -19.06
C GLY A 154 -10.35 1.31 -17.72
N PRO A 155 -9.02 1.48 -17.73
CA PRO A 155 -8.23 1.51 -16.51
C PRO A 155 -8.54 2.74 -15.65
N VAL A 156 -8.68 2.55 -14.34
CA VAL A 156 -8.87 3.64 -13.35
C VAL A 156 -7.94 3.43 -12.16
N LEU A 157 -7.33 4.49 -11.64
CA LEU A 157 -6.45 4.41 -10.47
C LEU A 157 -7.15 4.92 -9.20
N GLN A 158 -6.90 4.24 -8.08
CA GLN A 158 -7.22 4.68 -6.72
C GLN A 158 -5.92 4.85 -5.92
N ILE A 159 -5.84 5.95 -5.17
CA ILE A 159 -4.67 6.36 -4.39
C ILE A 159 -5.13 6.73 -2.98
N ALA A 160 -4.49 6.21 -1.94
CA ALA A 160 -4.68 6.69 -0.57
C ALA A 160 -3.33 6.88 0.11
N GLU A 161 -2.91 8.13 0.30
CA GLU A 161 -1.77 8.48 1.14
C GLU A 161 -2.13 8.32 2.62
N GLY A 162 -1.21 7.79 3.41
CA GLY A 162 -1.41 7.50 4.81
C GLY A 162 -0.10 7.10 5.49
N GLN A 163 -0.20 6.29 6.54
CA GLN A 163 0.97 5.77 7.22
C GLN A 163 0.72 4.38 7.80
N SER A 164 1.78 3.62 8.02
CA SER A 164 1.71 2.48 8.93
C SER A 164 1.60 2.99 10.38
N ALA A 165 0.84 2.29 11.21
CA ALA A 165 0.64 2.63 12.61
C ALA A 165 1.33 1.61 13.53
N SER A 166 2.00 2.12 14.56
CA SER A 166 2.54 1.28 15.63
C SER A 166 1.44 0.93 16.62
N VAL A 167 1.13 -0.36 16.73
CA VAL A 167 0.11 -0.88 17.64
C VAL A 167 0.79 -1.63 18.79
N PRO A 168 0.41 -1.44 20.07
CA PRO A 168 1.01 -2.17 21.18
C PRO A 168 1.00 -3.67 20.95
N ALA A 169 2.10 -4.37 21.26
CA ALA A 169 2.30 -5.78 20.92
C ALA A 169 1.13 -6.68 21.36
N LYS A 170 0.58 -6.47 22.58
CA LYS A 170 -0.58 -7.22 23.08
C LYS A 170 -1.85 -6.97 22.27
N VAL A 171 -2.07 -5.74 21.81
CA VAL A 171 -3.23 -5.38 20.96
C VAL A 171 -3.05 -6.03 19.59
N ASN A 172 -1.87 -5.90 18.99
CA ASN A 172 -1.53 -6.55 17.72
C ASN A 172 -1.76 -8.07 17.78
N ASP A 173 -1.28 -8.73 18.84
CA ASP A 173 -1.42 -10.19 19.01
C ASP A 173 -2.89 -10.63 19.05
N ILE A 174 -3.74 -9.91 19.81
CA ILE A 174 -5.19 -10.20 19.88
C ILE A 174 -5.85 -10.07 18.51
N LEU A 175 -5.54 -9.02 17.75
CA LEU A 175 -6.15 -8.79 16.44
C LEU A 175 -5.61 -9.77 15.38
N HIS A 176 -4.29 -9.96 15.34
CA HIS A 176 -3.61 -10.78 14.34
C HIS A 176 -4.00 -12.27 14.44
N ARG A 177 -4.11 -12.81 15.67
CA ARG A 177 -4.56 -14.20 15.91
C ARG A 177 -5.98 -14.49 15.42
N ARG A 178 -6.83 -13.45 15.31
CA ARG A 178 -8.22 -13.58 14.84
C ARG A 178 -8.36 -13.50 13.31
N THR A 179 -7.28 -13.17 12.60
CA THR A 179 -7.28 -13.01 11.14
C THR A 179 -6.48 -14.12 10.47
N ASN A 180 -5.13 -14.07 10.57
CA ASN A 180 -4.24 -15.14 10.11
C ASN A 180 -2.83 -14.90 10.69
N TYR A 181 -2.46 -15.62 11.75
CA TYR A 181 -1.28 -15.29 12.56
C TYR A 181 0.07 -15.60 11.89
N THR A 182 0.08 -16.31 10.76
CA THR A 182 1.30 -16.71 10.04
C THR A 182 1.65 -15.77 8.89
N TRP A 183 0.84 -14.76 8.62
CA TRP A 183 1.00 -13.87 7.46
C TRP A 183 1.60 -12.50 7.85
N PRO A 184 2.22 -11.76 6.90
CA PRO A 184 2.81 -10.45 7.18
C PRO A 184 1.73 -9.38 7.42
N THR A 185 1.85 -8.62 8.51
CA THR A 185 0.86 -7.61 8.90
C THR A 185 1.43 -6.19 8.81
N THR A 186 0.67 -5.30 8.18
CA THR A 186 0.82 -3.85 8.27
C THR A 186 -0.51 -3.23 8.70
N TRP A 187 -0.50 -2.44 9.79
CA TRP A 187 -1.66 -1.64 10.18
C TRP A 187 -1.60 -0.31 9.45
N PHE A 188 -2.48 -0.08 8.49
CA PHE A 188 -2.48 1.13 7.67
C PHE A 188 -3.56 2.10 8.12
N VAL A 189 -3.21 3.39 8.18
CA VAL A 189 -4.13 4.48 8.47
C VAL A 189 -4.09 5.46 7.29
N PRO A 190 -5.16 5.56 6.47
CA PRO A 190 -5.24 6.57 5.44
C PRO A 190 -5.41 7.96 6.04
N ARG A 191 -4.84 8.98 5.40
CA ARG A 191 -5.13 10.38 5.72
C ARG A 191 -6.58 10.68 5.32
N THR A 192 -7.41 11.07 6.28
CA THR A 192 -8.79 11.49 6.05
C THR A 192 -8.87 13.01 5.94
N SER A 193 -9.85 13.50 5.17
CA SER A 193 -10.08 14.92 4.91
C SER A 193 -11.51 15.36 5.20
N GLY A 194 -12.39 14.42 5.59
CA GLY A 194 -13.81 14.69 5.78
C GLY A 194 -14.62 14.77 4.48
N SER A 195 -14.00 14.50 3.32
CA SER A 195 -14.63 14.63 2.00
C SER A 195 -14.69 13.31 1.22
N LYS A 196 -15.84 13.06 0.58
CA LYS A 196 -16.08 11.91 -0.32
C LYS A 196 -15.61 10.58 0.31
N ALA A 197 -14.80 9.82 -0.42
CA ALA A 197 -14.24 8.54 0.01
C ALA A 197 -13.22 8.64 1.17
N PHE A 198 -12.83 9.85 1.58
CA PHE A 198 -11.89 10.10 2.69
C PHE A 198 -12.56 10.80 3.87
N HIS A 199 -13.88 10.63 4.03
CA HIS A 199 -14.61 11.09 5.21
C HIS A 199 -14.02 10.50 6.50
N ASP A 200 -13.87 9.18 6.54
CA ASP A 200 -13.27 8.42 7.63
C ASP A 200 -12.55 7.17 7.08
N VAL A 201 -11.89 6.41 7.97
CA VAL A 201 -11.13 5.20 7.57
C VAL A 201 -12.05 4.12 6.99
N TYR A 202 -13.29 4.01 7.48
CA TYR A 202 -14.28 3.10 6.94
C TYR A 202 -14.60 3.43 5.48
N SER A 203 -14.87 4.70 5.18
CA SER A 203 -15.21 5.19 3.84
C SER A 203 -14.10 4.87 2.84
N VAL A 204 -12.83 4.96 3.26
CA VAL A 204 -11.68 4.59 2.41
C VAL A 204 -11.72 3.10 2.05
N MET A 205 -11.92 2.22 3.02
CA MET A 205 -12.02 0.78 2.75
C MET A 205 -13.27 0.45 1.94
N SER A 206 -14.41 1.07 2.24
CA SER A 206 -15.68 0.82 1.55
C SER A 206 -15.65 1.27 0.08
N ALA A 207 -14.86 2.29 -0.25
CA ALA A 207 -14.71 2.78 -1.62
C ALA A 207 -13.59 2.05 -2.40
N TRP A 208 -12.80 1.19 -1.75
CA TRP A 208 -11.70 0.50 -2.39
C TRP A 208 -12.21 -0.56 -3.37
N GLY A 209 -11.72 -0.54 -4.61
CA GLY A 209 -12.30 -1.26 -5.73
C GLY A 209 -11.88 -2.72 -5.89
N ALA A 210 -11.08 -3.27 -4.98
CA ALA A 210 -10.60 -4.66 -5.03
C ALA A 210 -10.25 -5.19 -3.63
N ASN A 211 -9.99 -6.51 -3.52
CA ASN A 211 -9.46 -7.08 -2.28
C ASN A 211 -7.96 -6.82 -2.09
N HIS A 212 -7.22 -6.45 -3.14
CA HIS A 212 -5.77 -6.20 -3.08
C HIS A 212 -5.41 -4.71 -3.15
N CYS A 213 -4.21 -4.40 -2.68
CA CYS A 213 -3.52 -3.15 -2.94
C CYS A 213 -2.00 -3.34 -3.02
N ALA A 214 -1.33 -2.34 -3.58
CA ALA A 214 0.11 -2.15 -3.45
C ALA A 214 0.37 -1.02 -2.45
N LEU A 215 1.24 -1.25 -1.47
CA LEU A 215 1.75 -0.23 -0.56
C LEU A 215 3.15 0.17 -1.01
N ALA A 216 3.31 1.44 -1.37
CA ALA A 216 4.59 2.06 -1.69
C ALA A 216 5.04 2.97 -0.53
N TYR A 217 6.34 2.99 -0.23
CA TYR A 217 6.89 3.90 0.77
C TYR A 217 6.85 5.35 0.29
N GLY A 218 6.52 6.26 1.22
CA GLY A 218 6.39 7.69 0.99
C GLY A 218 4.99 8.13 0.55
N HIS A 219 4.78 9.45 0.53
CA HIS A 219 3.60 10.11 -0.04
C HIS A 219 3.92 10.49 -1.49
N ILE A 220 3.57 9.59 -2.41
CA ILE A 220 3.90 9.70 -3.85
C ILE A 220 2.65 9.90 -4.73
N GLY A 221 1.52 10.27 -4.13
CA GLY A 221 0.24 10.38 -4.83
C GLY A 221 0.23 11.43 -5.94
N ASP A 222 0.95 12.54 -5.76
CA ASP A 222 1.17 13.58 -6.78
C ASP A 222 1.93 13.06 -8.01
N LYS A 223 2.95 12.23 -7.78
CA LYS A 223 3.70 11.58 -8.86
C LYS A 223 2.84 10.57 -9.62
N LEU A 224 1.99 9.83 -8.89
CA LEU A 224 1.02 8.90 -9.50
C LEU A 224 -0.03 9.64 -10.32
N LEU A 225 -0.59 10.74 -9.81
CA LEU A 225 -1.52 11.60 -10.56
C LEU A 225 -0.88 12.12 -11.85
N THR A 226 0.36 12.58 -11.77
CA THR A 226 1.12 13.04 -12.93
C THR A 226 1.32 11.90 -13.94
N LEU A 227 1.80 10.73 -13.49
CA LEU A 227 2.00 9.56 -14.34
C LEU A 227 0.69 9.11 -15.00
N CYS A 228 -0.40 9.04 -14.25
CA CYS A 228 -1.72 8.67 -14.74
C CYS A 228 -2.21 9.64 -15.82
N SER A 229 -2.00 10.95 -15.66
CA SER A 229 -2.33 11.92 -16.72
C SER A 229 -1.50 11.73 -17.99
N MET A 230 -0.23 11.33 -17.87
CA MET A 230 0.61 10.96 -19.02
C MET A 230 0.11 9.67 -19.69
N LEU A 231 -0.49 8.75 -18.95
CA LEU A 231 -1.00 7.48 -19.49
C LEU A 231 -2.50 7.54 -19.85
N ARG A 232 -3.15 8.67 -19.59
CA ARG A 232 -4.60 8.89 -19.77
C ARG A 232 -5.44 7.88 -18.96
N ILE A 233 -4.98 7.58 -17.76
CA ILE A 233 -5.70 6.77 -16.77
C ILE A 233 -6.38 7.74 -15.81
N PRO A 234 -7.72 7.84 -15.76
CA PRO A 234 -8.39 8.69 -14.78
C PRO A 234 -8.16 8.19 -13.35
N VAL A 235 -8.04 9.13 -12.41
CA VAL A 235 -7.90 8.82 -10.98
C VAL A 235 -9.26 8.97 -10.29
N ALA A 236 -9.88 7.84 -9.95
CA ALA A 236 -11.24 7.75 -9.40
C ALA A 236 -11.33 8.13 -7.91
N MET A 237 -10.21 8.05 -7.18
CA MET A 237 -10.15 8.27 -5.74
C MET A 237 -8.74 8.70 -5.34
N HIS A 238 -8.58 9.89 -4.76
CA HIS A 238 -7.33 10.31 -4.11
C HIS A 238 -7.56 11.31 -2.96
N ASN A 239 -6.62 11.33 -2.02
CA ASN A 239 -6.54 12.31 -0.92
C ASN A 239 -5.32 13.24 -1.03
N VAL A 240 -4.71 13.30 -2.20
CA VAL A 240 -3.60 14.22 -2.49
C VAL A 240 -4.11 15.67 -2.45
N PRO A 241 -3.45 16.57 -1.70
CA PRO A 241 -3.77 17.99 -1.67
C PRO A 241 -3.79 18.64 -3.06
N ALA A 242 -4.73 19.57 -3.29
CA ALA A 242 -4.97 20.17 -4.61
C ALA A 242 -3.74 20.91 -5.18
N ASP A 243 -2.94 21.53 -4.32
CA ASP A 243 -1.71 22.25 -4.67
C ASP A 243 -0.56 21.34 -5.15
N ARG A 244 -0.64 20.04 -4.85
CA ARG A 244 0.30 19.03 -5.35
C ARG A 244 -0.16 18.38 -6.66
N VAL A 245 -1.39 18.62 -7.11
CA VAL A 245 -1.90 18.00 -8.34
C VAL A 245 -1.25 18.66 -9.55
N PHE A 246 -0.48 17.87 -10.31
CA PHE A 246 0.17 18.32 -11.53
C PHE A 246 -0.22 17.42 -12.71
N ARG A 247 -0.70 18.05 -13.79
CA ARG A 247 -1.15 17.39 -15.02
C ARG A 247 -0.77 18.27 -16.23
N PRO A 248 -0.78 17.76 -17.47
CA PRO A 248 -0.59 18.60 -18.65
C PRO A 248 -1.56 19.78 -18.66
N HIS A 249 -1.07 20.96 -19.06
CA HIS A 249 -1.85 22.21 -19.06
C HIS A 249 -3.21 22.07 -19.77
N ALA A 250 -3.29 21.23 -20.81
CA ALA A 250 -4.51 20.96 -21.56
C ALA A 250 -5.69 20.47 -20.69
N TRP A 251 -5.46 19.82 -19.53
CA TRP A 251 -6.53 19.39 -18.62
C TRP A 251 -7.39 20.57 -18.13
N THR A 252 -6.79 21.76 -18.00
CA THR A 252 -7.52 22.97 -17.56
C THR A 252 -8.62 23.39 -18.53
N ALA A 253 -8.46 23.11 -19.82
CA ALA A 253 -9.47 23.39 -20.85
C ALA A 253 -10.69 22.46 -20.74
N PHE A 254 -10.56 21.33 -20.04
CA PHE A 254 -11.69 20.42 -19.73
C PHE A 254 -12.45 20.82 -18.47
N GLY A 255 -12.02 21.86 -17.76
CA GLY A 255 -12.68 22.43 -16.58
C GLY A 255 -11.72 22.65 -15.41
N THR A 256 -11.95 23.72 -14.65
CA THR A 256 -11.11 24.13 -13.52
C THR A 256 -11.80 24.01 -12.16
N THR A 257 -13.13 23.94 -12.13
CA THR A 257 -13.94 23.87 -10.89
C THR A 257 -14.20 22.44 -10.43
N GLU A 258 -14.15 21.47 -11.35
CA GLU A 258 -14.38 20.04 -11.09
C GLU A 258 -13.17 19.21 -11.57
N PRO A 259 -12.06 19.17 -10.80
CA PRO A 259 -10.80 18.55 -11.25
C PRO A 259 -10.91 17.05 -11.55
N GLU A 260 -11.81 16.35 -10.87
CA GLU A 260 -12.12 14.93 -11.12
C GLU A 260 -12.85 14.78 -12.46
N GLY A 261 -13.93 15.54 -12.68
CA GLY A 261 -14.64 15.51 -13.96
C GLY A 261 -13.78 15.95 -15.15
N ALA A 262 -12.89 16.92 -14.96
CA ALA A 262 -11.93 17.35 -15.98
C ALA A 262 -10.96 16.22 -16.35
N ASP A 263 -10.52 15.42 -15.37
CA ASP A 263 -9.65 14.26 -15.60
C ASP A 263 -10.32 13.21 -16.47
N TYR A 264 -11.54 12.81 -16.13
CA TYR A 264 -12.31 11.84 -16.91
C TYR A 264 -12.55 12.32 -18.35
N ARG A 265 -12.93 13.59 -18.54
CA ARG A 265 -13.14 14.14 -19.88
C ARG A 265 -11.85 14.18 -20.70
N ALA A 266 -10.74 14.59 -20.11
CA ALA A 266 -9.44 14.65 -20.79
C ALA A 266 -8.95 13.25 -21.15
N CYS A 267 -8.99 12.29 -20.22
CA CYS A 267 -8.59 10.91 -20.46
C CYS A 267 -9.44 10.27 -21.57
N ALA A 268 -10.76 10.47 -21.55
CA ALA A 268 -11.66 9.98 -22.60
C ALA A 268 -11.39 10.63 -23.97
N ALA A 269 -11.11 11.93 -24.00
CA ALA A 269 -10.85 12.66 -25.25
C ALA A 269 -9.51 12.27 -25.90
N TYR A 270 -8.48 12.00 -25.10
CA TYR A 270 -7.15 11.67 -25.60
C TYR A 270 -6.90 10.18 -25.80
N GLY A 271 -7.62 9.31 -25.07
CA GLY A 271 -7.49 7.86 -25.17
C GLY A 271 -6.12 7.33 -24.71
N PRO A 272 -5.91 5.99 -24.80
CA PRO A 272 -4.65 5.36 -24.45
C PRO A 272 -3.50 5.84 -25.35
N LEU A 273 -2.29 5.93 -24.78
CA LEU A 273 -1.12 6.49 -25.47
C LEU A 273 -0.70 5.69 -26.74
N TYR A 274 -0.99 4.40 -26.80
CA TYR A 274 -0.51 3.50 -27.85
C TYR A 274 -1.62 2.88 -28.72
N GLY A 275 -2.87 3.36 -28.57
CA GLY A 275 -4.04 2.79 -29.26
C GLY A 275 -4.81 1.78 -28.42
#